data_AF-A0A411DHL4-F1
#
_entry.id   AF-A0A411DHL4-F1
#
_cell.length_a   1.000
_cell.length_b   1.000
_cell.length_c   1.000
_cell.angle_alpha   90.00
_cell.angle_beta   90.00
_cell.angle_gamma   90.00
#
_symmetry.space_group_name_H-M   'P 1'
#
loop_
_entity.id
_entity.type
_entity.pdbx_description
1 polymer ?
#
loop_
_entity_poly.entity_id
_entity_poly.type
_entity_poly.pdbx_seq_one_letter_code
_entity_poly.pdbx_strand_id
1 'polypeptide(L)'
;MKNFSLILALLLFLSCNPQKKLQGTYKSNKAEFGFFVTKIDFKNNNEFNYVFSGDLQHQELSGLYTVSGHNLYLKFNKNKEEVESVHDSLIIADMLSGNYNNYDLKNENGINYHLKYKIKGNKLFVYDIKSGQLKRKSKVYTNQRKYVFWGTRWKYQTVYLKKI
;
A
#
# COMPACT_ATOMS: atom_id res chain seq x y z
N MET A 1 5.58 -51.44 -0.41
CA MET A 1 5.80 -50.23 -1.24
C MET A 1 4.53 -49.41 -1.54
N LYS A 2 3.30 -49.95 -1.40
CA LYS A 2 2.05 -49.18 -1.64
C LYS A 2 1.79 -48.02 -0.66
N ASN A 3 2.23 -48.11 0.59
CA ASN A 3 1.92 -47.10 1.61
C ASN A 3 2.70 -45.78 1.42
N PHE A 4 3.85 -45.80 0.75
CA PHE A 4 4.65 -44.60 0.49
C PHE A 4 3.97 -43.67 -0.54
N SER A 5 3.27 -44.24 -1.50
CA SER A 5 2.54 -43.46 -2.52
C SER A 5 1.37 -42.68 -1.94
N LEU A 6 0.77 -43.19 -0.86
CA LEU A 6 -0.37 -42.56 -0.18
C LEU A 6 0.07 -41.36 0.66
N ILE A 7 1.24 -41.45 1.31
CA ILE A 7 1.85 -40.35 2.08
C ILE A 7 2.30 -39.21 1.15
N LEU A 8 2.87 -39.55 -0.01
CA LEU A 8 3.30 -38.56 -1.00
C LEU A 8 2.11 -37.80 -1.60
N ALA A 9 1.00 -38.49 -1.88
CA ALA A 9 -0.24 -37.86 -2.34
C ALA A 9 -0.84 -36.92 -1.27
N LEU A 10 -0.80 -37.30 0.01
CA LEU A 10 -1.32 -36.49 1.11
C LEU A 10 -0.53 -35.18 1.31
N LEU A 11 0.80 -35.21 1.12
CA LEU A 11 1.67 -34.04 1.23
C LEU A 11 1.44 -33.02 0.11
N LEU A 12 1.02 -33.46 -1.08
CA LEU A 12 0.71 -32.57 -2.21
C LEU A 12 -0.57 -31.76 -2.01
N PHE A 13 -1.51 -32.23 -1.18
CA PHE A 13 -2.73 -31.46 -0.87
C PHE A 13 -2.53 -30.40 0.22
N LEU A 14 -1.47 -30.51 1.04
CA LEU A 14 -1.15 -29.54 2.09
C LEU A 14 -0.50 -28.25 1.55
N SER A 15 -0.08 -28.20 0.28
CA SER A 15 0.54 -27.00 -0.31
C SER A 15 -0.48 -25.97 -0.82
N CYS A 16 -1.78 -26.25 -0.75
CA CYS A 16 -2.81 -25.28 -1.12
C CYS A 16 -3.00 -24.25 -0.01
N ASN A 17 -2.14 -23.23 0.01
CA ASN A 17 -2.34 -22.07 0.86
C ASN A 17 -3.52 -21.26 0.29
N PRO A 18 -4.65 -21.12 0.99
CA PRO A 18 -5.75 -20.29 0.52
C PRO A 18 -5.23 -18.87 0.31
N GLN A 19 -5.47 -18.33 -0.89
CA GLN A 19 -5.17 -16.94 -1.18
C GLN A 19 -5.96 -16.08 -0.19
N LYS A 20 -5.26 -15.44 0.75
CA LYS A 20 -5.88 -14.64 1.80
C LYS A 20 -6.74 -13.55 1.15
N LYS A 21 -8.02 -13.49 1.54
CA LYS A 21 -8.97 -12.49 1.05
C LYS A 21 -8.42 -11.09 1.31
N LEU A 22 -8.01 -10.42 0.23
CA LEU A 22 -7.52 -9.05 0.26
C LEU A 22 -8.63 -8.10 0.72
N GLN A 23 -9.89 -8.41 0.41
CA GLN A 23 -11.05 -7.55 0.60
C GLN A 23 -11.20 -7.00 2.01
N GLY A 24 -11.66 -5.76 2.10
CA GLY A 24 -11.84 -5.01 3.34
C GLY A 24 -10.91 -3.80 3.44
N THR A 25 -11.01 -3.12 4.57
CA THR A 25 -10.34 -1.85 4.80
C THR A 25 -8.98 -2.02 5.46
N TYR A 26 -7.98 -1.32 4.94
CA TYR A 26 -6.64 -1.22 5.49
C TYR A 26 -6.36 0.23 5.87
N LYS A 27 -5.72 0.45 7.02
CA LYS A 27 -5.32 1.78 7.47
C LYS A 27 -3.85 1.76 7.86
N SER A 28 -3.18 2.88 7.61
CA SER A 28 -1.84 3.13 8.14
C SER A 28 -1.79 2.87 9.64
N ASN A 29 -0.81 2.08 10.07
CA ASN A 29 -0.65 1.73 11.48
C ASN A 29 -0.25 2.93 12.36
N LYS A 30 0.27 3.99 11.74
CA LYS A 30 0.73 5.23 12.36
C LYS A 30 0.51 6.37 11.38
N ALA A 31 0.33 7.59 11.91
CA ALA A 31 0.32 8.77 11.08
C ALA A 31 1.75 9.07 10.58
N GLU A 32 1.95 9.05 9.27
CA GLU A 32 3.20 9.50 8.67
C GLU A 32 3.36 10.99 8.94
N PHE A 33 4.58 11.39 9.31
CA PHE A 33 4.86 12.74 9.81
C PHE A 33 3.96 13.15 10.98
N GLY A 34 3.30 12.24 11.68
CA GLY A 34 2.46 12.56 12.84
C GLY A 34 1.06 13.10 12.50
N PHE A 35 0.75 13.34 11.23
CA PHE A 35 -0.55 13.88 10.81
C PHE A 35 -1.16 13.21 9.58
N PHE A 36 -0.41 12.46 8.77
CA PHE A 36 -0.96 11.82 7.57
C PHE A 36 -1.38 10.37 7.77
N VAL A 37 -2.62 10.05 7.43
CA VAL A 37 -3.23 8.74 7.51
C VAL A 37 -3.69 8.30 6.13
N THR A 38 -3.20 7.15 5.68
CA THR A 38 -3.74 6.46 4.50
C THR A 38 -4.75 5.39 4.90
N LYS A 39 -5.86 5.30 4.16
CA LYS A 39 -6.86 4.24 4.22
C LYS A 39 -7.12 3.71 2.81
N ILE A 40 -7.21 2.40 2.64
CA ILE A 40 -7.59 1.75 1.38
C ILE A 40 -8.67 0.74 1.65
N ASP A 41 -9.77 0.80 0.91
CA ASP A 41 -10.87 -0.16 1.00
C ASP A 41 -10.96 -1.00 -0.27
N PHE A 42 -10.72 -2.30 -0.16
CA PHE A 42 -10.73 -3.24 -1.29
C PHE A 42 -12.09 -3.94 -1.40
N LYS A 43 -12.73 -3.78 -2.56
CA LYS A 43 -14.04 -4.37 -2.88
C LYS A 43 -13.89 -5.74 -3.56
N ASN A 44 -15.00 -6.47 -3.71
CA ASN A 44 -15.02 -7.79 -4.34
C ASN A 44 -14.69 -7.77 -5.85
N ASN A 45 -14.89 -6.64 -6.53
CA ASN A 45 -14.78 -6.53 -8.00
C ASN A 45 -13.43 -5.99 -8.48
N ASN A 46 -12.34 -6.23 -7.72
CA ASN A 46 -11.02 -5.67 -7.99
C ASN A 46 -10.96 -4.14 -7.99
N GLU A 47 -11.95 -3.48 -7.39
CA GLU A 47 -11.96 -2.05 -7.17
C GLU A 47 -11.43 -1.69 -5.79
N PHE A 48 -10.89 -0.48 -5.67
CA PHE A 48 -10.56 0.09 -4.37
C PHE A 48 -10.95 1.56 -4.25
N ASN A 49 -11.20 1.99 -3.02
CA ASN A 49 -11.24 3.39 -2.63
C ASN A 49 -9.99 3.71 -1.81
N TYR A 50 -9.37 4.85 -2.05
CA TYR A 50 -8.15 5.29 -1.39
C TYR A 50 -8.40 6.66 -0.77
N VAL A 51 -8.08 6.80 0.51
CA VAL A 51 -8.17 8.06 1.24
C VAL A 51 -6.81 8.37 1.82
N PHE A 52 -6.31 9.56 1.54
CA PHE A 52 -5.15 10.14 2.19
C PHE A 52 -5.59 11.41 2.91
N SER A 53 -5.47 11.41 4.23
CA SER A 53 -5.95 12.53 5.05
C SER A 53 -4.95 12.96 6.10
N GLY A 54 -4.89 14.26 6.36
CA GLY A 54 -4.14 14.90 7.44
C GLY A 54 -4.64 16.32 7.65
N ASP A 55 -4.03 17.05 8.58
CA ASP A 55 -4.56 18.33 9.09
C ASP A 55 -4.87 19.39 8.00
N LEU A 56 -4.16 19.37 6.87
CA LEU A 56 -4.31 20.35 5.78
C LEU A 56 -4.53 19.71 4.39
N GLN A 57 -4.57 18.38 4.31
CA GLN A 57 -4.70 17.67 3.03
C GLN A 57 -5.68 16.52 3.19
N HIS A 58 -6.67 16.47 2.31
CA HIS A 58 -7.60 15.36 2.21
C HIS A 58 -7.80 15.02 0.74
N GLN A 59 -7.59 13.76 0.38
CA GLN A 59 -7.77 13.28 -0.98
C GLN A 59 -8.48 11.93 -0.95
N GLU A 60 -9.44 11.80 -1.85
CA GLU A 60 -10.13 10.56 -2.13
C GLU A 60 -9.92 10.18 -3.59
N LEU A 61 -9.50 8.95 -3.83
CA LEU A 61 -9.28 8.39 -5.14
C LEU A 61 -9.97 7.03 -5.23
N SER A 62 -10.24 6.58 -6.45
CA SER A 62 -10.69 5.22 -6.71
C SER A 62 -9.87 4.59 -7.81
N GLY A 63 -9.95 3.28 -7.95
CA GLY A 63 -9.19 2.59 -8.97
C GLY A 63 -9.44 1.09 -9.01
N LEU A 64 -8.63 0.44 -9.83
CA LEU A 64 -8.58 -1.00 -9.97
C LEU A 64 -7.28 -1.55 -9.38
N TYR A 65 -7.35 -2.71 -8.76
CA TYR A 65 -6.17 -3.39 -8.24
C TYR A 65 -5.96 -4.76 -8.88
N THR A 66 -4.69 -5.14 -8.98
CA THR A 66 -4.26 -6.46 -9.43
C THR A 66 -3.34 -7.05 -8.39
N VAL A 67 -3.52 -8.33 -8.07
CA VAL A 67 -2.62 -9.08 -7.19
C VAL A 67 -1.84 -10.08 -8.02
N SER A 68 -0.51 -10.04 -7.94
CA SER A 68 0.37 -11.04 -8.53
C SER A 68 1.40 -11.50 -7.50
N GLY A 69 1.33 -12.78 -7.14
CA GLY A 69 2.10 -13.36 -6.03
C GLY A 69 1.86 -12.61 -4.71
N HIS A 70 2.93 -12.03 -4.16
CA HIS A 70 2.88 -11.22 -2.93
C HIS A 70 2.88 -9.72 -3.19
N ASN A 71 2.61 -9.30 -4.42
CA ASN A 71 2.58 -7.90 -4.81
C ASN A 71 1.15 -7.49 -5.12
N LEU A 72 0.77 -6.33 -4.61
CA LEU A 72 -0.48 -5.65 -4.90
C LEU A 72 -0.16 -4.42 -5.73
N TYR A 73 -0.78 -4.32 -6.88
CA TYR A 73 -0.63 -3.22 -7.84
C TYR A 73 -1.93 -2.43 -7.84
N LEU A 74 -1.86 -1.13 -7.57
CA LEU A 74 -3.01 -0.23 -7.59
C LEU A 74 -2.90 0.68 -8.82
N LYS A 75 -3.95 0.70 -9.62
CA LYS A 75 -4.12 1.62 -10.73
C LYS A 75 -5.29 2.55 -10.41
N PHE A 76 -5.00 3.83 -10.19
CA PHE A 76 -6.06 4.82 -9.99
C PHE A 76 -6.81 5.08 -11.29
N ASN A 77 -8.10 5.37 -11.16
CA ASN A 77 -8.91 5.94 -12.22
C ASN A 77 -8.56 7.43 -12.29
N LYS A 78 -8.27 7.95 -13.48
CA LYS A 78 -8.21 9.40 -13.70
C LYS A 78 -9.63 9.95 -13.72
N ASN A 79 -9.87 11.13 -13.15
CA ASN A 79 -11.16 11.79 -13.26
C ASN A 79 -11.44 12.13 -14.74
N LYS A 80 -12.67 11.91 -15.21
CA LYS A 80 -13.08 12.06 -16.62
C LYS A 80 -12.92 13.47 -17.20
N GLU A 81 -12.59 14.47 -16.40
CA GLU A 81 -12.50 15.89 -16.80
C GLU A 81 -11.07 16.43 -16.88
N GLU A 82 -10.05 15.60 -16.62
CA GLU A 82 -8.65 16.00 -16.76
C GLU A 82 -8.09 15.48 -18.10
N VAL A 83 -7.83 16.41 -19.01
CA VAL A 83 -7.27 16.18 -20.36
C VAL A 83 -5.96 15.41 -20.25
N GLU A 84 -5.82 14.30 -20.98
CA GLU A 84 -4.58 13.54 -21.13
C GLU A 84 -3.47 14.40 -21.76
N SER A 85 -2.84 15.23 -20.95
CA SER A 85 -1.64 15.94 -21.34
C SER A 85 -0.43 15.11 -20.90
N VAL A 86 0.67 15.21 -21.64
CA VAL A 86 2.00 14.68 -21.27
C VAL A 86 2.51 15.29 -19.93
N HIS A 87 1.72 16.16 -19.29
CA HIS A 87 1.92 16.77 -17.98
C HIS A 87 0.95 16.26 -16.89
N ASP A 88 0.10 15.27 -17.13
CA ASP A 88 -0.82 14.72 -16.11
C ASP A 88 -0.11 14.02 -14.95
N SER A 89 1.05 13.43 -15.23
CA SER A 89 1.97 12.97 -14.20
C SER A 89 2.29 14.08 -13.20
N LEU A 90 2.37 15.33 -13.68
CA LEU A 90 2.66 16.52 -12.88
C LEU A 90 1.45 16.91 -12.03
N ILE A 91 0.22 16.88 -12.53
CA ILE A 91 -0.96 17.40 -11.82
C ILE A 91 -1.34 16.53 -10.60
N ILE A 92 -1.33 15.20 -10.75
CA ILE A 92 -1.60 14.28 -9.63
C ILE A 92 -0.40 14.27 -8.65
N ALA A 93 0.83 14.44 -9.13
CA ALA A 93 2.03 14.56 -8.28
C ALA A 93 2.10 15.91 -7.54
N ASP A 94 1.65 17.00 -8.14
CA ASP A 94 1.68 18.36 -7.61
C ASP A 94 0.52 18.61 -6.63
N MET A 95 -0.65 18.00 -6.82
CA MET A 95 -1.74 18.04 -5.83
C MET A 95 -1.44 17.21 -4.57
N LEU A 96 -0.45 16.31 -4.65
CA LEU A 96 0.05 15.48 -3.54
C LEU A 96 1.41 15.96 -2.99
N SER A 97 1.74 17.23 -3.24
CA SER A 97 2.99 17.93 -2.91
C SER A 97 3.25 18.17 -1.41
N GLY A 98 2.85 17.23 -0.56
CA GLY A 98 3.71 16.81 0.56
C GLY A 98 4.78 15.83 0.04
N ASN A 99 5.55 16.26 -0.96
CA ASN A 99 6.49 15.50 -1.82
C ASN A 99 7.00 14.15 -1.24
N TYR A 100 6.35 13.05 -1.60
CA TYR A 100 6.92 11.68 -1.45
C TYR A 100 6.68 10.73 -2.61
N ASN A 101 5.84 11.03 -3.60
CA ASN A 101 5.42 10.03 -4.58
C ASN A 101 5.27 10.64 -5.98
N ASN A 102 6.12 10.23 -6.94
CA ASN A 102 5.84 10.41 -8.36
C ASN A 102 4.76 9.39 -8.75
N TYR A 103 3.57 9.86 -9.13
CA TYR A 103 2.40 9.03 -9.49
C TYR A 103 2.39 8.65 -10.98
N ASP A 104 3.56 8.50 -11.59
CA ASP A 104 3.63 8.04 -12.97
C ASP A 104 3.00 6.66 -13.13
N LEU A 105 2.30 6.46 -14.24
CA LEU A 105 1.86 5.14 -14.64
C LEU A 105 3.09 4.30 -14.99
N LYS A 106 3.30 3.22 -14.23
CA LYS A 106 4.40 2.27 -14.40
C LYS A 106 3.87 0.98 -14.99
N ASN A 107 4.76 0.25 -15.66
CA ASN A 107 4.49 -1.11 -16.13
C ASN A 107 5.50 -2.09 -15.51
N GLU A 108 4.99 -3.21 -15.01
CA GLU A 108 5.83 -4.33 -14.59
C GLU A 108 5.17 -5.63 -15.05
N ASN A 109 5.86 -6.40 -15.89
CA ASN A 109 5.38 -7.67 -16.43
C ASN A 109 3.97 -7.55 -17.05
N GLY A 110 3.69 -6.45 -17.76
CA GLY A 110 2.39 -6.20 -18.40
C GLY A 110 1.31 -5.64 -17.47
N ILE A 111 1.59 -5.46 -16.17
CA ILE A 111 0.66 -4.86 -15.21
C ILE A 111 0.92 -3.36 -15.12
N ASN A 112 -0.07 -2.55 -15.50
CA ASN A 112 -0.02 -1.09 -15.36
C ASN A 112 -0.45 -0.67 -13.95
N TYR A 113 0.36 0.15 -13.26
CA TYR A 113 0.11 0.55 -11.88
C TYR A 113 0.69 1.92 -11.54
N HIS A 114 0.14 2.55 -10.50
CA HIS A 114 0.66 3.80 -9.92
C HIS A 114 1.33 3.51 -8.57
N LEU A 115 0.71 2.67 -7.74
CA LEU A 115 1.26 2.25 -6.44
C LEU A 115 1.44 0.74 -6.36
N LYS A 116 2.48 0.32 -5.66
CA LYS A 116 2.80 -1.09 -5.41
C LYS A 116 3.00 -1.34 -3.93
N TYR A 117 2.40 -2.42 -3.44
CA TYR A 117 2.56 -2.88 -2.06
C TYR A 117 3.03 -4.34 -2.01
N LYS A 118 3.79 -4.68 -0.96
CA LYS A 118 4.05 -6.08 -0.59
C LYS A 118 2.97 -6.54 0.39
N ILE A 119 2.25 -7.59 0.01
CA ILE A 119 1.30 -8.28 0.89
C ILE A 119 2.10 -9.21 1.82
N LYS A 120 1.93 -9.03 3.13
CA LYS A 120 2.43 -9.97 4.15
C LYS A 120 1.37 -10.15 5.23
N GLY A 121 0.63 -11.27 5.17
CA GLY A 121 -0.49 -11.51 6.08
C GLY A 121 -1.60 -10.47 5.87
N ASN A 122 -2.00 -9.79 6.93
CA ASN A 122 -2.99 -8.71 6.91
C ASN A 122 -2.36 -7.31 6.79
N LYS A 123 -1.13 -7.23 6.26
CA LYS A 123 -0.36 -5.99 6.15
C LYS A 123 0.07 -5.73 4.71
N LEU A 124 0.07 -4.46 4.34
CA LEU A 124 0.56 -3.95 3.06
C LEU A 124 1.73 -3.02 3.31
N PHE A 125 2.90 -3.37 2.79
CA PHE A 125 4.11 -2.58 2.91
C PHE A 125 4.37 -1.81 1.62
N VAL A 126 4.63 -0.51 1.73
CA VAL A 126 4.82 0.40 0.60
C VAL A 126 6.18 0.14 -0.07
N TYR A 127 6.23 0.20 -1.40
CA TYR A 127 7.49 0.30 -2.13
C TYR A 127 7.90 1.77 -2.31
N ASP A 128 9.19 2.05 -2.14
CA ASP A 128 9.82 3.30 -2.52
C ASP A 128 9.72 3.51 -4.03
N ILE A 129 9.30 4.71 -4.41
CA ILE A 129 8.90 5.00 -5.79
C ILE A 129 10.10 5.29 -6.68
N LYS A 130 11.20 5.82 -6.12
CA LYS A 130 12.43 6.16 -6.86
C LYS A 130 13.28 4.93 -7.13
N SER A 131 13.45 4.09 -6.11
CA SER A 131 14.30 2.90 -6.15
C SER A 131 13.55 1.63 -6.53
N GLY A 132 12.21 1.62 -6.46
CA GLY A 132 11.40 0.42 -6.62
C GLY A 132 11.62 -0.62 -5.52
N GLN A 133 12.32 -0.26 -4.42
CA GLN A 133 12.63 -1.15 -3.30
C GLN A 133 11.60 -1.02 -2.19
N LEU A 134 11.48 -2.02 -1.31
CA LEU A 134 10.51 -1.95 -0.22
C LEU A 134 10.84 -0.83 0.78
N LYS A 135 9.92 0.12 1.02
CA LYS A 135 10.08 1.18 2.02
C LYS A 135 10.04 0.57 3.42
N ARG A 136 11.19 0.59 4.13
CA ARG A 136 11.33 -0.06 5.44
C ARG A 136 10.88 0.80 6.61
N LYS A 137 11.02 2.13 6.51
CA LYS A 137 10.73 3.09 7.59
C LYS A 137 10.23 4.43 7.03
N SER A 138 9.41 5.13 7.81
CA SER A 138 8.98 6.51 7.58
C SER A 138 9.13 7.31 8.89
N LYS A 139 9.20 8.64 8.79
CA LYS A 139 9.35 9.52 9.95
C LYS A 139 7.98 9.65 10.64
N VAL A 140 7.92 9.33 11.92
CA VAL A 140 6.70 9.36 12.73
C VAL A 140 6.95 10.19 13.99
N TYR A 141 5.95 10.97 14.41
CA TYR A 141 5.99 11.71 15.66
C TYR A 141 5.74 10.78 16.84
N THR A 142 6.65 10.77 17.81
CA THR A 142 6.49 9.94 19.01
C THR A 142 6.15 10.80 20.22
N ASN A 143 4.96 10.57 20.79
CA ASN A 143 4.57 11.11 22.09
C ASN A 143 5.21 10.28 23.21
N GLN A 144 6.50 10.51 23.48
CA GLN A 144 7.11 10.02 24.73
C GLN A 144 6.77 11.00 25.87
N ARG A 145 6.54 10.49 27.09
CA ARG A 145 6.16 11.31 28.25
C ARG A 145 7.18 12.42 28.47
N LYS A 146 6.68 13.66 28.54
CA LYS A 146 7.43 14.92 28.68
C LYS A 146 8.46 14.94 29.83
N TYR A 147 8.30 14.06 30.82
CA TYR A 147 9.08 14.03 32.07
C TYR A 147 10.18 12.95 32.15
N VAL A 148 10.44 12.20 31.06
CA VAL A 148 11.55 11.23 31.03
C VAL A 148 12.58 11.71 30.00
N PHE A 149 13.47 12.62 30.44
CA PHE A 149 14.73 13.14 29.84
C PHE A 149 14.86 13.41 28.32
N TRP A 150 13.85 13.13 27.47
CA TRP A 150 14.00 13.07 26.02
C TRP A 150 12.82 13.62 25.21
N GLY A 151 11.82 14.24 25.84
CA GLY A 151 10.76 15.01 25.15
C GLY A 151 10.04 14.28 24.00
N THR A 152 9.24 15.02 23.23
CA THR A 152 8.69 14.51 21.96
C THR A 152 9.76 14.56 20.88
N ARG A 153 9.88 13.49 20.09
CA ARG A 153 10.90 13.39 19.03
C ARG A 153 10.34 12.70 17.80
N TRP A 154 10.90 13.09 16.66
CA TRP A 154 10.75 12.39 15.40
C TRP A 154 11.62 11.14 15.38
N LYS A 155 11.04 9.99 15.02
CA LYS A 155 11.78 8.73 14.85
C LYS A 155 11.37 8.03 13.57
N TYR A 156 12.32 7.38 12.91
CA TYR A 156 12.04 6.51 11.76
C TYR A 156 11.49 5.18 12.26
N GLN A 157 10.24 4.88 11.89
CA GLN A 157 9.53 3.67 12.28
C GLN A 157 8.95 2.99 11.06
N THR A 158 8.76 1.68 11.12
CA THR A 158 8.11 0.95 10.03
C THR A 158 6.63 1.31 9.97
N VAL A 159 6.23 1.85 8.82
CA VAL A 159 4.85 2.20 8.49
C VAL A 159 4.34 1.21 7.45
N TYR A 160 3.11 0.74 7.65
CA TYR A 160 2.42 -0.19 6.78
C TYR A 160 0.91 0.00 6.94
N LEU A 161 0.14 -0.43 5.95
CA LEU A 161 -1.31 -0.50 6.09
C LEU A 161 -1.67 -1.83 6.74
N LYS A 162 -2.49 -1.82 7.77
CA LYS A 162 -3.01 -3.01 8.46
C LYS A 162 -4.50 -3.11 8.20
N LYS A 163 -4.98 -4.32 7.91
CA LYS A 163 -6.41 -4.61 7.86
C LYS A 163 -7.05 -4.32 9.22
N ILE A 164 -8.15 -3.57 9.23
CA ILE A 164 -8.97 -3.29 10.42
C ILE A 164 -10.08 -4.33 10.49
#